data_AF-A0A1E3V3R0-F1
#
_entry.id   AF-A0A1E3V3R0-F1
#
_cell.length_a   1.000
_cell.length_b   1.000
_cell.length_c   1.000
_cell.angle_alpha   90.00
_cell.angle_beta   90.00
_cell.angle_gamma   90.00
#
_symmetry.space_group_name_H-M   'P 1'
#
loop_
_entity.id
_entity.type
_entity.pdbx_description
1 polymer ?
#
loop_
_entity_poly.entity_id
_entity_poly.type
_entity_poly.pdbx_seq_one_letter_code
_entity_poly.pdbx_strand_id
1 'polypeptide(L)'
;MGRSLPNSIDVFVGRRIRLRRAMLEVGEGEMAAALGVPVGEIRKYEKGESRVSARRLERIAEILDVHFSFFFEDAPFSTGGSSETVKRGAGMSGASGFLSKGRRRPIRRVVPGRGFVKL
;
A
#
# COMPACT_ATOMS: atom_id res chain seq x y z
N MET A 1 -4.55 29.42 3.17
CA MET A 1 -4.00 28.09 2.83
C MET A 1 -4.79 27.03 3.60
N GLY A 2 -5.85 26.48 2.99
CA GLY A 2 -6.71 25.49 3.65
C GLY A 2 -5.92 24.20 3.89
N ARG A 3 -5.57 23.93 5.14
CA ARG A 3 -5.11 22.60 5.54
C ARG A 3 -6.30 21.67 5.37
N SER A 4 -6.39 21.00 4.22
CA SER A 4 -7.26 19.82 4.07
C SER A 4 -6.93 18.94 5.26
N LEU A 5 -7.91 18.68 6.12
CA LEU A 5 -7.77 17.64 7.13
C LEU A 5 -7.27 16.39 6.40
N PRO A 6 -6.22 15.71 6.91
CA PRO A 6 -5.76 14.48 6.30
C PRO A 6 -6.98 13.57 6.20
N ASN A 7 -7.33 13.18 4.97
CA ASN A 7 -8.52 12.36 4.78
C ASN A 7 -8.30 11.08 5.58
N SER A 8 -9.33 10.62 6.30
CA SER A 8 -9.27 9.38 7.09
C SER A 8 -8.77 8.19 6.25
N ILE A 9 -9.09 8.21 4.95
CA ILE A 9 -8.65 7.24 3.94
C ILE A 9 -7.13 7.29 3.72
N ASP A 10 -6.53 8.48 3.56
CA ASP A 10 -5.08 8.61 3.30
C ASP A 10 -4.25 8.07 4.47
N VAL A 11 -4.68 8.36 5.70
CA VAL A 11 -4.06 7.82 6.92
C VAL A 11 -4.27 6.30 7.03
N PHE A 12 -5.45 5.80 6.64
CA PHE A 12 -5.71 4.36 6.62
C PHE A 12 -4.80 3.63 5.62
N VAL A 13 -4.74 4.11 4.38
CA VAL A 13 -3.87 3.57 3.34
C VAL A 13 -2.41 3.61 3.78
N GLY A 14 -1.96 4.74 4.36
CA GLY A 14 -0.60 4.87 4.90
C GLY A 14 -0.26 3.82 5.97
N ARG A 15 -1.17 3.57 6.90
CA ARG A 15 -1.02 2.51 7.91
C ARG A 15 -0.94 1.12 7.28
N ARG A 16 -1.74 0.82 6.26
CA ARG A 16 -1.71 -0.47 5.53
C ARG A 16 -0.38 -0.67 4.79
N ILE A 17 0.13 0.38 4.15
CA ILE A 17 1.44 0.38 3.50
C ILE A 17 2.53 0.03 4.52
N ARG A 18 2.57 0.73 5.66
CA ARG A 18 3.55 0.47 6.71
C ARG A 18 3.44 -0.94 7.28
N LEU A 19 2.22 -1.41 7.57
CA LEU A 19 1.96 -2.74 8.10
C LEU A 19 2.53 -3.81 7.18
N ARG A 20 2.17 -3.75 5.89
CA ARG A 20 2.60 -4.75 4.92
C ARG A 20 4.10 -4.67 4.66
N ARG A 21 4.67 -3.46 4.60
CA ARG A 21 6.13 -3.28 4.49
C ARG A 21 6.87 -3.94 5.65
N ALA A 22 6.39 -3.76 6.88
CA ALA A 22 6.97 -4.38 8.07
C ALA A 22 6.86 -5.92 8.02
N MET A 23 5.74 -6.46 7.52
CA MET A 23 5.56 -7.92 7.34
C MET A 23 6.53 -8.53 6.32
N LEU A 24 7.01 -7.75 5.36
CA LEU A 24 7.99 -8.18 4.37
C LEU A 24 9.44 -7.84 4.76
N GLU A 25 9.63 -7.24 5.94
CA GLU A 25 10.92 -6.76 6.45
C GLU A 25 11.62 -5.76 5.50
N VAL A 26 10.85 -5.08 4.66
CA VAL A 26 11.36 -4.10 3.69
C VAL A 26 11.61 -2.76 4.39
N GLY A 27 12.80 -2.19 4.23
CA GLY A 27 13.14 -0.89 4.78
C GLY A 27 12.46 0.27 4.05
N GLU A 28 12.31 1.42 4.72
CA GLU A 28 11.81 2.66 4.07
C GLU A 28 12.70 3.08 2.89
N GLY A 29 14.01 2.92 3.04
CA GLY A 29 14.99 3.25 2.00
C GLY A 29 14.91 2.33 0.79
N GLU A 30 14.62 1.05 1.00
CA GLU A 30 14.45 0.08 -0.08
C GLU A 30 13.15 0.33 -0.85
N MET A 31 12.05 0.58 -0.14
CA MET A 31 10.79 0.96 -0.77
C MET A 31 10.89 2.28 -1.54
N ALA A 32 11.60 3.27 -0.98
CA ALA A 32 11.88 4.55 -1.61
C ALA A 32 12.68 4.38 -2.91
N ALA A 33 13.72 3.55 -2.89
CA ALA A 33 14.54 3.22 -4.05
C ALA A 33 13.73 2.51 -5.14
N ALA A 34 12.86 1.55 -4.77
CA ALA A 34 12.00 0.83 -5.70
C ALA A 34 10.96 1.74 -6.37
N LEU A 35 10.48 2.76 -5.66
CA LEU A 35 9.53 3.74 -6.19
C LEU A 35 10.20 4.92 -6.92
N GLY A 36 11.50 5.09 -6.76
CA GLY A 36 12.24 6.26 -7.26
C GLY A 36 11.81 7.56 -6.59
N VAL A 37 11.47 7.51 -5.30
CA VAL A 37 11.05 8.68 -4.51
C VAL A 37 11.99 8.88 -3.31
N PRO A 38 12.08 10.08 -2.74
CA PRO A 38 12.84 10.31 -1.51
C PRO A 38 12.28 9.49 -0.34
N VAL A 39 13.15 9.04 0.57
CA VAL A 39 12.74 8.31 1.79
C VAL A 39 11.74 9.11 2.63
N GLY A 40 11.88 10.45 2.64
CA GLY A 40 10.92 11.33 3.30
C GLY A 40 9.50 11.26 2.73
N GLU A 41 9.33 11.00 1.43
CA GLU A 41 7.99 10.83 0.83
C GLU A 41 7.34 9.52 1.28
N ILE A 42 8.10 8.43 1.43
CA ILE A 42 7.57 7.18 1.98
C ILE A 42 7.06 7.39 3.40
N ARG A 43 7.81 8.11 4.25
CA ARG A 43 7.35 8.45 5.61
C ARG A 43 6.06 9.27 5.60
N LYS A 44 5.92 10.21 4.67
CA LYS A 44 4.68 10.99 4.51
C LYS A 44 3.52 10.13 4.04
N TYR A 45 3.75 9.19 3.13
CA TYR A 45 2.72 8.23 2.71
C TYR A 45 2.27 7.38 3.89
N GLU A 46 3.20 6.85 4.67
CA GLU A 46 2.89 6.00 5.84
C GLU A 46 2.13 6.75 6.95
N LYS A 47 2.39 8.05 7.10
CA LYS A 47 1.67 8.92 8.04
C LYS A 47 0.34 9.45 7.49
N GLY A 48 0.07 9.29 6.19
CA GLY A 48 -1.09 9.89 5.52
C GLY A 48 -0.99 11.41 5.35
N GLU A 49 0.22 11.98 5.44
CA GLU A 49 0.48 13.41 5.22
C GLU A 49 0.51 13.77 3.72
N SER A 50 0.83 12.80 2.86
CA SER A 50 0.90 12.99 1.41
C SER A 50 -0.05 12.02 0.71
N ARG A 51 -0.84 12.55 -0.23
CA ARG A 51 -1.78 11.75 -1.04
C ARG A 51 -1.01 10.88 -2.02
N VAL A 52 -1.31 9.59 -2.02
CA VAL A 52 -0.72 8.63 -2.96
C VAL A 52 -1.59 8.61 -4.22
N SER A 53 -0.98 8.89 -5.38
CA SER A 53 -1.70 8.77 -6.66
C SER A 53 -1.98 7.30 -6.99
N ALA A 54 -3.06 7.03 -7.72
CA ALA A 54 -3.45 5.66 -8.09
C ALA A 54 -2.30 4.87 -8.76
N ARG A 55 -1.54 5.52 -9.64
CA ARG A 55 -0.36 4.91 -10.29
C ARG A 55 0.76 4.56 -9.31
N ARG A 56 0.99 5.37 -8.27
CA ARG A 56 1.97 5.04 -7.23
C ARG A 56 1.46 3.91 -6.34
N LEU A 57 0.18 3.95 -5.98
CA LEU A 57 -0.43 2.91 -5.16
C LEU A 57 -0.39 1.55 -5.86
N GLU A 58 -0.59 1.53 -7.17
CA GLU A 58 -0.43 0.33 -8.00
C GLU A 58 1.00 -0.23 -7.95
N ARG A 59 2.03 0.61 -8.18
CA ARG A 59 3.43 0.19 -7.96
C ARG A 59 3.74 -0.27 -6.54
N ILE A 60 3.16 0.39 -5.54
CA ILE A 60 3.31 0.01 -4.14
C ILE A 60 2.71 -1.39 -3.91
N ALA A 61 1.57 -1.70 -4.52
CA ALA A 61 0.96 -3.03 -4.48
C ALA A 61 1.90 -4.10 -5.06
N GLU A 62 2.53 -3.80 -6.20
CA GLU A 62 3.51 -4.69 -6.84
C GLU A 62 4.74 -4.94 -5.94
N ILE A 63 5.30 -3.89 -5.35
CA ILE A 63 6.48 -3.99 -4.46
C ILE A 63 6.15 -4.78 -3.19
N LEU A 64 4.95 -4.58 -2.65
CA LEU A 64 4.48 -5.22 -1.43
C LEU A 64 3.83 -6.59 -1.67
N ASP A 65 3.85 -7.10 -2.90
CA ASP A 65 3.24 -8.37 -3.31
C ASP A 65 1.83 -8.54 -2.72
N VAL A 66 0.99 -7.51 -2.88
CA VAL A 66 -0.42 -7.50 -2.46
C VAL A 66 -1.31 -7.06 -3.60
N HIS A 67 -2.56 -7.52 -3.56
CA HIS A 67 -3.58 -7.00 -4.45
C HIS A 67 -3.94 -5.56 -4.08
N PHE A 68 -4.32 -4.74 -5.07
CA PHE A 68 -4.69 -3.33 -4.87
C PHE A 68 -5.78 -3.14 -3.80
N SER A 69 -6.73 -4.07 -3.71
CA SER A 69 -7.81 -4.07 -2.71
C SER A 69 -7.31 -4.08 -1.26
N PHE A 70 -6.12 -4.62 -1.00
CA PHE A 70 -5.54 -4.73 0.34
C PHE A 70 -5.45 -3.40 1.08
N PHE A 71 -5.26 -2.28 0.37
CA PHE A 71 -5.15 -0.95 0.98
C PHE A 71 -6.50 -0.39 1.45
N PHE A 72 -7.61 -0.97 1.00
CA PHE A 72 -8.98 -0.52 1.28
C PHE A 72 -9.83 -1.56 2.00
N GLU A 73 -9.35 -2.80 2.12
CA GLU A 73 -9.92 -3.80 3.03
C GLU A 73 -9.95 -3.21 4.45
N ASP A 74 -11.13 -3.18 5.06
CA ASP A 74 -11.43 -2.58 6.38
C ASP A 74 -11.31 -1.05 6.47
N ALA A 75 -11.28 -0.35 5.33
CA ALA A 75 -11.32 1.11 5.36
C ALA A 75 -12.61 1.57 6.05
N PRO A 76 -12.54 2.49 7.03
CA PRO A 76 -13.75 3.10 7.57
C PRO A 76 -14.37 3.92 6.45
N PHE A 77 -15.38 3.35 5.78
CA PHE A 77 -16.22 4.09 4.87
C PHE A 77 -16.87 5.20 5.69
N SER A 78 -16.40 6.44 5.53
CA SER A 78 -17.16 7.61 5.97
C SER A 78 -18.46 7.61 5.18
N THR A 79 -19.46 6.92 5.70
CA THR A 79 -20.81 6.86 5.17
C THR A 79 -21.46 8.20 5.46
N GLY A 80 -21.11 9.21 4.66
CA GLY A 80 -21.88 10.44 4.56
C GLY A 80 -22.98 10.24 3.52
N GLY A 81 -24.13 9.72 3.94
CA GLY A 81 -25.36 9.68 3.14
C GLY A 81 -26.04 8.31 3.05
N SER A 82 -27.02 8.07 3.93
CA SER A 82 -28.24 7.26 3.75
C SER A 82 -28.27 6.14 2.69
N SER A 83 -28.28 4.87 3.12
CA SER A 83 -29.41 3.94 3.00
C SER A 83 -28.95 2.49 3.23
N GLU A 84 -29.82 1.74 3.90
CA GLU A 84 -29.90 0.28 3.98
C GLU A 84 -28.87 -0.51 4.81
N THR A 85 -29.36 -0.84 6.01
CA THR A 85 -29.09 -2.03 6.80
C THR A 85 -29.20 -3.31 5.96
N VAL A 86 -28.13 -3.69 5.27
CA VAL A 86 -28.02 -5.07 4.76
C VAL A 86 -27.78 -5.98 5.97
N LYS A 87 -28.78 -6.81 6.23
CA LYS A 87 -28.85 -7.80 7.30
C LYS A 87 -27.52 -8.54 7.43
N ARG A 88 -26.98 -8.53 8.65
CA ARG A 88 -25.93 -9.44 9.10
C ARG A 88 -26.40 -10.88 8.86
N GLY A 89 -25.94 -11.48 7.79
CA GLY A 89 -25.97 -12.92 7.57
C GLY A 89 -24.82 -13.53 8.36
N ALA A 90 -25.18 -14.42 9.28
CA ALA A 90 -24.25 -15.21 10.07
C ALA A 90 -23.35 -16.10 9.18
N GLY A 91 -22.10 -16.28 9.62
CA GLY A 91 -21.30 -17.46 9.29
C GLY A 91 -20.18 -17.26 8.27
N MET A 92 -19.05 -16.69 8.70
CA MET A 92 -17.72 -17.05 8.15
C MET A 92 -16.71 -17.12 9.29
N SER A 93 -16.87 -18.13 10.15
CA SER A 93 -15.72 -18.76 10.82
C SER A 93 -15.02 -19.57 9.74
N GLY A 94 -13.79 -19.22 9.42
CA GLY A 94 -13.04 -19.87 8.35
C GLY A 94 -11.71 -19.19 8.11
N ALA A 95 -10.74 -19.47 8.98
CA ALA A 95 -9.35 -19.41 8.60
C ALA A 95 -9.11 -20.28 7.34
N SER A 96 -8.10 -19.90 6.56
CA SER A 96 -7.49 -20.66 5.47
C SER A 96 -8.14 -20.54 4.08
N GLY A 97 -7.36 -20.03 3.13
CA GLY A 97 -7.43 -20.50 1.75
C GLY A 97 -7.99 -19.54 0.70
N PHE A 98 -7.44 -18.34 0.56
CA PHE A 98 -7.44 -17.69 -0.77
C PHE A 98 -6.09 -17.93 -1.46
N LEU A 99 -6.01 -19.11 -2.08
CA LEU A 99 -4.96 -19.56 -2.97
C LEU A 99 -4.85 -18.60 -4.17
N SER A 100 -3.98 -17.59 -4.07
CA SER A 100 -3.53 -16.86 -5.25
C SER A 100 -2.54 -17.76 -6.01
N LYS A 101 -3.05 -18.57 -6.94
CA LYS A 101 -2.26 -19.06 -8.08
C LYS A 101 -1.94 -17.87 -9.01
N GLY A 102 -1.24 -16.87 -8.50
CA GLY A 102 -0.57 -15.84 -9.28
C GLY A 102 0.87 -16.29 -9.45
N ARG A 103 1.29 -16.54 -10.70
CA ARG A 103 2.67 -16.92 -11.03
C ARG A 103 3.63 -15.94 -10.36
N ARG A 104 4.38 -16.42 -9.35
CA ARG A 104 5.47 -15.68 -8.71
C ARG A 104 6.40 -15.20 -9.82
N ARG A 105 6.37 -13.90 -10.13
CA ARG A 105 7.36 -13.31 -11.02
C ARG A 105 8.70 -13.42 -10.28
N PRO A 106 9.74 -14.01 -10.87
CA PRO A 106 11.03 -14.11 -10.19
C PRO A 106 11.49 -12.69 -9.85
N ILE A 107 11.88 -12.50 -8.59
CA ILE A 107 12.40 -11.25 -8.05
C ILE A 107 13.57 -10.83 -8.96
N ARG A 108 13.38 -9.77 -9.75
CA ARG A 108 14.49 -9.10 -10.43
C ARG A 108 15.32 -8.45 -9.33
N ARG A 109 16.38 -9.13 -8.92
CA ARG A 109 17.40 -8.60 -8.01
C ARG A 109 17.88 -7.26 -8.56
N VAL A 110 17.45 -6.16 -7.94
CA VAL A 110 18.02 -4.84 -8.20
C VAL A 110 19.43 -4.88 -7.66
N VAL A 111 20.41 -4.94 -8.55
CA VAL A 111 21.83 -4.80 -8.20
C VAL A 111 22.15 -3.31 -8.24
N PRO A 112 22.40 -2.64 -7.10
CA PRO A 112 22.89 -1.28 -7.12
C PRO A 112 24.39 -1.30 -7.46
N GLY A 113 24.83 -0.50 -8.42
CA GLY A 113 26.25 -0.19 -8.59
C GLY A 113 26.97 -0.64 -9.88
N ARG A 114 26.37 -0.50 -11.06
CA ARG A 114 27.19 -0.40 -12.30
C ARG A 114 27.34 1.06 -12.70
N GLY A 115 28.47 1.63 -12.33
CA GLY A 115 28.90 2.97 -12.73
C GLY A 115 29.01 3.09 -14.24
N PHE A 116 28.56 4.23 -14.75
CA PHE A 116 28.85 4.66 -16.12
C PHE A 116 30.34 4.95 -16.22
N VAL A 117 31.06 4.18 -17.04
CA VAL A 117 32.38 4.56 -17.55
C VAL A 117 32.15 5.07 -18.97
N LYS A 118 32.40 6.37 -19.18
CA LYS A 118 32.34 7.01 -20.49
C LYS A 118 33.74 6.89 -21.11
N LEU A 119 33.81 6.30 -22.31
CA LEU A 119 34.99 6.36 -23.19
C LEU A 119 35.17 7.79 -23.69
#